data_AF-A0A937UEX2-F1
#
_entry.id   AF-A0A937UEX2-F1
#
_cell.length_a   1.000
_cell.length_b   1.000
_cell.length_c   1.000
_cell.angle_alpha   90.00
_cell.angle_beta   90.00
_cell.angle_gamma   90.00
#
_symmetry.space_group_name_H-M   'P 1'
#
loop_
_entity.id
_entity.type
_entity.pdbx_description
1 polymer ?
#
loop_
_entity_poly.entity_id
_entity_poly.type
_entity_poly.pdbx_seq_one_letter_code
_entity_poly.pdbx_strand_id
1 'polypeptide(L)'
;MDKRYVTMGLCLIQALAILSLAYSNHISVLYLGTLAFGLTMGSILMMQSLIIGECFGLVSFGTVSGSVGLFVSSGAAIGPTIAGVIYDATDSYRKAFIIFAAVSLMAMVAIFFAKPLRKFPIPKAEKSYDLRL
;
A
#
# COMPACT_ATOMS: atom_id res chain seq x y z
N MET A 1 -11.17 10.32 11.31
CA MET A 1 -9.93 9.52 11.44
C MET A 1 -8.95 9.97 10.38
N ASP A 2 -7.71 10.29 10.75
CA ASP A 2 -6.69 10.57 9.75
C ASP A 2 -6.42 9.29 8.94
N LYS A 3 -6.40 9.44 7.61
CA LYS A 3 -6.18 8.35 6.64
C LYS A 3 -4.91 7.55 6.97
N ARG A 4 -3.95 8.19 7.63
CA ARG A 4 -2.70 7.64 8.18
C ARG A 4 -2.92 6.45 9.10
N TYR A 5 -3.81 6.55 10.09
CA TYR A 5 -4.04 5.46 11.04
C TYR A 5 -4.64 4.25 10.35
N VAL A 6 -5.46 4.47 9.32
CA VAL A 6 -6.02 3.40 8.50
C VAL A 6 -4.92 2.74 7.66
N THR A 7 -4.07 3.51 6.97
CA THR A 7 -2.94 2.95 6.19
C THR A 7 -1.93 2.22 7.08
N MET A 8 -1.63 2.75 8.27
CA MET A 8 -0.75 2.09 9.24
C MET A 8 -1.35 0.78 9.75
N GLY A 9 -2.65 0.77 10.09
CA GLY A 9 -3.35 -0.45 10.47
C GLY A 9 -3.34 -1.50 9.36
N LEU A 10 -3.51 -1.08 8.11
CA LEU A 10 -3.42 -1.97 6.94
C LEU A 10 -2.01 -2.53 6.75
N CYS A 11 -0.96 -1.72 6.90
CA CYS A 11 0.42 -2.21 6.83
C CYS A 11 0.74 -3.20 7.97
N LEU A 12 0.22 -2.98 9.19
CA LEU A 12 0.37 -3.94 10.28
C LEU A 12 -0.32 -5.27 9.98
N ILE A 13 -1.56 -5.22 9.51
CA ILE A 13 -2.32 -6.44 9.13
C ILE A 13 -1.59 -7.17 8.00
N GLN A 14 -1.05 -6.43 7.03
CA GLN A 14 -0.28 -7.00 5.93
C GLN A 14 1.00 -7.69 6.42
N ALA A 15 1.77 -7.05 7.30
CA ALA A 15 2.97 -7.63 7.87
C ALA A 15 2.65 -8.90 8.66
N LEU A 16 1.58 -8.91 9.46
CA LEU A 16 1.10 -10.08 10.19
C LEU A 16 0.66 -11.21 9.25
N ALA A 17 -0.02 -10.89 8.16
CA ALA A 17 -0.42 -11.87 7.15
C ALA A 17 0.79 -12.53 6.50
N ILE A 18 1.79 -11.76 6.08
CA ILE A 18 3.04 -12.28 5.49
C ILE A 18 3.82 -13.12 6.52
N LEU A 19 3.85 -12.70 7.78
CA LEU A 19 4.54 -13.42 8.85
C LEU A 19 3.85 -14.75 9.18
N SER A 20 2.51 -14.79 9.10
CA SER A 20 1.72 -16.02 9.18
C SER A 20 2.10 -17.00 8.06
N LEU A 21 2.25 -16.52 6.82
CA LEU A 21 2.72 -17.33 5.68
C LEU A 21 4.15 -17.86 5.89
N ALA A 22 5.00 -17.12 6.61
CA ALA A 22 6.38 -17.55 6.87
C ALA A 22 6.49 -18.72 7.86
N TYR A 23 5.55 -18.85 8.80
CA TYR A 23 5.62 -19.81 9.91
C TYR A 23 4.63 -20.97 9.78
N SER A 24 3.48 -20.78 9.12
CA SER A 24 2.46 -21.81 9.02
C SER A 24 2.62 -22.69 7.79
N ASN A 25 2.68 -24.00 8.02
CA ASN A 25 2.63 -25.02 6.96
C ASN A 25 1.21 -25.57 6.72
N HIS A 26 0.20 -25.08 7.46
CA HIS A 26 -1.18 -25.50 7.31
C HIS A 26 -1.87 -24.77 6.16
N ILE A 27 -2.46 -25.54 5.23
CA ILE A 27 -3.05 -25.00 4.00
C ILE A 27 -4.17 -23.98 4.26
N SER A 28 -4.97 -24.19 5.31
CA SER A 28 -6.03 -23.27 5.70
C SER A 28 -5.48 -21.91 6.14
N VAL A 29 -4.34 -21.89 6.83
CA VAL A 29 -3.68 -20.65 7.28
C VAL A 29 -3.08 -19.92 6.08
N LEU A 30 -2.53 -20.66 5.11
CA LEU A 30 -2.02 -20.08 3.87
C LEU A 30 -3.13 -19.38 3.06
N TYR A 31 -4.31 -19.99 2.95
CA TYR A 31 -5.47 -19.36 2.30
C TYR A 31 -5.92 -18.10 3.04
N LEU A 32 -6.09 -18.16 4.36
CA LEU A 32 -6.49 -16.99 5.15
C LEU A 32 -5.45 -15.87 5.09
N GLY A 33 -4.16 -16.20 5.16
CA GLY A 33 -3.06 -15.24 5.06
C GLY A 33 -3.03 -14.56 3.70
N THR A 34 -3.21 -15.31 2.61
CA THR A 34 -3.24 -14.76 1.25
C THR A 34 -4.47 -13.87 1.02
N LEU A 35 -5.64 -14.26 1.56
CA LEU A 35 -6.85 -13.44 1.51
C LEU A 35 -6.67 -12.12 2.28
N ALA A 36 -6.12 -12.17 3.50
CA ALA A 36 -5.83 -10.98 4.28
C ALA A 36 -4.82 -10.08 3.56
N PHE A 37 -3.77 -10.66 2.98
CA PHE A 37 -2.80 -9.94 2.16
C PHE A 37 -3.47 -9.24 0.98
N GLY A 38 -4.34 -9.92 0.22
CA GLY A 38 -5.09 -9.34 -0.89
C GLY A 38 -5.98 -8.16 -0.48
N LEU A 39 -6.70 -8.28 0.64
CA LEU A 39 -7.55 -7.22 1.18
C LEU A 39 -6.75 -5.97 1.58
N THR A 40 -5.58 -6.17 2.19
CA THR A 40 -4.70 -5.06 2.56
C THR A 40 -4.13 -4.35 1.32
N MET A 41 -3.68 -5.11 0.32
CA MET A 41 -3.15 -4.55 -0.94
C MET A 41 -4.19 -3.68 -1.67
N GLY A 42 -5.43 -4.17 -1.80
CA GLY A 42 -6.51 -3.39 -2.42
C GLY A 42 -6.79 -2.07 -1.68
N SER A 43 -6.81 -2.13 -0.36
CA SER A 43 -7.06 -0.96 0.50
C SER A 43 -5.94 0.10 0.40
N ILE A 44 -4.68 -0.34 0.30
CA ILE A 44 -3.51 0.54 0.10
C ILE A 44 -3.60 1.26 -1.26
N LEU A 45 -3.94 0.54 -2.34
CA LEU A 45 -4.09 1.12 -3.68
C LEU A 45 -5.23 2.16 -3.74
N MET A 46 -6.35 1.90 -3.06
CA MET A 46 -7.45 2.87 -2.96
C MET A 46 -7.04 4.12 -2.19
N MET A 47 -6.37 3.96 -1.04
CA MET A 47 -5.84 5.08 -0.24
C MET A 47 -4.86 5.93 -1.04
N GLN A 48 -3.96 5.29 -1.78
CA GLN A 48 -3.00 5.96 -2.66
C GLN A 48 -3.72 6.81 -3.71
N SER A 49 -4.71 6.24 -4.40
CA SER A 49 -5.49 6.95 -5.44
C SER A 49 -6.27 8.12 -4.86
N LEU A 50 -6.86 7.95 -3.67
CA LEU A 50 -7.61 8.99 -2.96
C LEU A 50 -6.70 10.16 -2.53
N ILE A 51 -5.50 9.85 -2.02
CA ILE A 51 -4.52 10.86 -1.58
C ILE A 51 -4.01 11.67 -2.78
N ILE A 52 -3.67 11.00 -3.89
CA ILE A 52 -3.20 11.68 -5.11
C ILE A 52 -4.31 12.57 -5.69
N GLY A 53 -5.56 12.07 -5.71
CA GLY A 53 -6.73 12.82 -6.19
C GLY A 53 -7.01 14.09 -5.37
N GLU A 54 -6.89 14.02 -4.04
CA GLU A 54 -7.11 15.18 -3.16
C GLU A 54 -5.96 16.20 -3.19
N CYS A 55 -4.71 15.77 -3.40
CA CYS A 55 -3.56 16.66 -3.31
C CYS A 55 -3.29 17.46 -4.58
N PHE A 56 -3.53 16.87 -5.75
CA PHE A 56 -3.08 17.42 -7.03
C PHE A 56 -4.21 17.78 -7.99
N GLY A 57 -5.45 17.39 -7.68
CA GLY A 57 -6.58 17.50 -8.61
C GLY A 57 -6.35 16.68 -9.89
N LEU A 58 -7.34 16.67 -10.80
CA LEU A 58 -7.27 15.88 -12.04
C LEU A 58 -6.10 16.28 -12.96
N VAL A 59 -5.63 17.53 -12.89
CA VAL A 59 -4.68 18.11 -13.86
C VAL A 59 -3.26 17.54 -13.72
N SER A 60 -2.80 17.23 -12.50
CA SER A 60 -1.47 16.64 -12.25
C SER A 60 -1.53 15.19 -11.73
N PHE A 61 -2.72 14.57 -11.76
CA PHE A 61 -2.93 13.20 -11.30
C PHE A 61 -2.09 12.18 -12.10
N GLY A 62 -2.05 12.33 -13.43
CA GLY A 62 -1.34 11.40 -14.33
C GLY A 62 0.16 11.35 -14.08
N THR A 63 0.81 12.49 -13.86
CA THR A 63 2.26 12.57 -13.63
C THR A 63 2.66 11.97 -12.29
N VAL A 64 1.89 12.22 -11.22
CA VAL A 64 2.16 11.69 -9.88
C VAL A 64 1.79 10.21 -9.80
N SER A 65 0.65 9.80 -10.36
CA SER A 65 0.26 8.39 -10.42
C SER A 65 1.26 7.57 -11.26
N GLY A 66 1.75 8.15 -12.36
CA GLY A 66 2.80 7.55 -13.19
C GLY A 66 4.12 7.37 -12.44
N SER A 67 4.59 8.37 -11.70
CA SER A 67 5.82 8.24 -10.91
C SER A 67 5.69 7.18 -9.82
N VAL A 68 4.57 7.14 -9.09
CA VAL A 68 4.31 6.08 -8.11
C VAL A 68 4.21 4.72 -8.79
N GLY A 69 3.58 4.64 -9.96
CA GLY A 69 3.49 3.43 -10.79
C GLY A 69 4.87 2.88 -11.17
N LEU A 70 5.86 3.73 -11.47
CA LEU A 70 7.24 3.29 -11.73
C LEU A 70 7.86 2.61 -10.51
N PHE A 71 7.65 3.16 -9.31
CA PHE A 71 8.13 2.53 -8.07
C PHE A 71 7.43 1.19 -7.81
N VAL A 72 6.11 1.13 -8.01
CA VAL A 72 5.33 -0.12 -7.83
C VAL A 72 5.78 -1.18 -8.83
N SER A 73 5.93 -0.83 -10.12
CA SER A 73 6.37 -1.75 -11.16
C SER A 73 7.79 -2.25 -10.91
N SER A 74 8.70 -1.36 -10.50
CA SER A 74 10.07 -1.73 -10.14
C SER A 74 10.09 -2.68 -8.94
N GLY A 75 9.29 -2.40 -7.90
CA GLY A 75 9.14 -3.30 -6.75
C GLY A 75 8.57 -4.67 -7.14
N ALA A 76 7.58 -4.70 -8.03
CA ALA A 76 6.98 -5.94 -8.54
C ALA A 76 7.95 -6.78 -9.37
N ALA A 77 8.88 -6.15 -10.11
CA ALA A 77 9.93 -6.84 -10.84
C ALA A 77 11.03 -7.36 -9.92
N ILE A 78 11.48 -6.54 -8.97
CA ILE A 78 12.59 -6.85 -8.06
C ILE A 78 12.19 -7.88 -7.00
N GLY A 79 10.93 -7.86 -6.53
CA GLY A 79 10.44 -8.70 -5.45
C GLY A 79 10.66 -10.21 -5.67
N PRO A 80 10.16 -10.80 -6.77
CA PRO A 80 10.37 -12.21 -7.09
C PRO A 80 11.84 -12.57 -7.28
N THR A 81 12.64 -11.69 -7.89
CA THR A 81 14.08 -11.91 -8.08
C THR A 81 14.80 -12.00 -6.73
N ILE A 82 14.50 -11.09 -5.79
CA ILE A 82 15.05 -11.16 -4.43
C ILE A 82 14.61 -12.44 -3.73
N ALA A 83 13.32 -12.81 -3.83
CA ALA A 83 12.83 -14.05 -3.24
C ALA A 83 13.54 -15.29 -3.79
N GLY A 84 13.77 -15.33 -5.11
CA GLY A 84 14.49 -16.42 -5.78
C GLY A 84 15.93 -16.54 -5.30
N VAL A 85 16.68 -15.43 -5.28
CA VAL A 85 18.07 -15.44 -4.80
C VAL A 85 18.16 -15.87 -3.33
N ILE A 86 17.21 -15.45 -2.49
CA ILE A 86 17.16 -15.86 -1.08
C ILE A 86 16.86 -17.36 -0.96
N TYR A 87 15.97 -17.87 -1.81
CA TYR A 87 15.63 -19.28 -1.87
C TYR A 87 16.85 -20.10 -2.28
N ASP A 88 17.54 -19.71 -3.35
CA ASP A 88 18.74 -20.39 -3.85
C ASP A 88 19.86 -20.45 -2.79
N ALA A 89 19.96 -19.43 -1.94
CA ALA A 89 20.95 -19.37 -0.86
C ALA A 89 20.55 -20.09 0.44
N THR A 90 19.26 -20.38 0.65
CA THR A 90 18.73 -20.87 1.94
C THR A 90 17.96 -22.19 1.83
N ASP A 91 17.58 -22.62 0.63
CA ASP A 91 16.62 -23.71 0.37
C ASP A 91 15.25 -23.50 1.05
N SER A 92 14.90 -22.25 1.39
CA SER A 92 13.64 -21.96 2.10
C SER A 92 13.09 -20.56 1.84
N TYR A 93 11.79 -20.49 1.54
CA TYR A 93 11.04 -19.24 1.40
C TYR A 93 10.78 -18.51 2.71
N ARG A 94 11.00 -19.17 3.86
CA ARG A 94 10.73 -18.56 5.17
C ARG A 94 11.51 -17.27 5.39
N LYS A 95 12.80 -17.23 4.99
CA LYS A 95 13.60 -16.01 5.10
C LYS A 95 13.12 -14.91 4.15
N ALA A 96 12.69 -15.26 2.94
CA ALA A 96 12.13 -14.31 1.98
C ALA A 96 10.85 -13.64 2.51
N PHE A 97 9.92 -14.42 3.07
CA PHE A 97 8.71 -13.88 3.68
C PHE A 97 9.00 -13.00 4.90
N ILE A 98 9.98 -13.35 5.74
CA ILE A 98 10.39 -12.48 6.86
C ILE A 98 10.93 -11.14 6.36
N ILE A 99 11.73 -11.15 5.30
CA ILE A 99 12.24 -9.91 4.68
C ILE A 99 11.08 -9.07 4.14
N PHE A 100 10.11 -9.68 3.46
CA PHE A 100 8.92 -8.95 2.97
C PHE A 100 8.07 -8.36 4.11
N ALA A 101 7.90 -9.10 5.22
CA ALA A 101 7.23 -8.57 6.40
C ALA A 101 8.00 -7.39 7.01
N ALA A 102 9.34 -7.46 7.06
CA ALA A 102 10.18 -6.37 7.54
C ALA A 102 10.09 -5.12 6.65
N VAL A 103 10.05 -5.30 5.32
CA VAL A 103 9.84 -4.19 4.37
C VAL A 103 8.47 -3.54 4.58
N SER A 104 7.41 -4.34 4.82
CA SER A 104 6.07 -3.81 5.12
C SER A 104 6.05 -3.01 6.42
N LEU A 105 6.76 -3.46 7.46
CA LEU A 105 6.95 -2.68 8.69
C LEU A 105 7.75 -1.39 8.46
N MET A 106 8.80 -1.45 7.62
CA MET A 106 9.57 -0.25 7.28
C MET A 106 8.72 0.78 6.53
N ALA A 107 7.80 0.32 5.66
CA ALA A 107 6.81 1.18 5.03
C ALA A 107 5.85 1.82 6.05
N MET A 108 5.40 1.06 7.06
CA MET A 108 4.61 1.61 8.16
C MET A 108 5.35 2.73 8.90
N VAL A 109 6.63 2.52 9.22
CA VAL A 109 7.47 3.53 9.88
C VAL A 109 7.66 4.77 8.98
N ALA A 110 7.90 4.57 7.69
CA ALA A 110 7.99 5.68 6.73
C ALA A 110 6.69 6.50 6.66
N ILE A 111 5.52 5.84 6.67
CA ILE A 111 4.21 6.49 6.69
C ILE A 111 4.00 7.26 8.00
N PHE A 112 4.48 6.72 9.12
CA PHE A 112 4.42 7.40 10.42
C PHE A 112 5.22 8.72 10.41
N PHE A 113 6.41 8.72 9.81
CA PHE A 113 7.24 9.93 9.67
C PHE A 113 6.78 10.89 8.57
N ALA A 114 6.00 10.44 7.60
CA ALA A 114 5.51 11.29 6.53
C ALA A 114 4.64 12.44 7.09
N LYS A 115 4.97 13.70 6.78
CA LYS A 115 4.22 14.90 7.22
C LYS A 115 2.85 15.01 6.55
N PRO A 116 1.82 15.59 7.20
CA PRO A 116 0.47 15.71 6.65
C PRO A 116 0.50 16.47 5.33
N LEU A 117 -0.01 15.82 4.29
CA LEU A 117 -0.25 16.47 3.00
C LEU A 117 -1.27 17.57 3.23
N ARG A 118 -0.86 18.81 2.93
CA ARG A 118 -1.67 20.02 3.06
C ARG A 118 -2.96 19.81 2.27
N LYS A 119 -4.12 19.80 2.93
CA LYS A 119 -5.43 19.78 2.26
C LYS A 119 -5.45 20.91 1.24
N PHE A 120 -5.52 20.60 -0.05
CA PHE A 120 -5.80 21.61 -1.05
C PHE A 120 -7.26 22.06 -0.86
N PRO A 121 -7.55 23.35 -0.71
CA PRO A 121 -8.93 23.81 -0.56
C PRO A 121 -9.69 23.48 -1.84
N ILE A 122 -10.68 22.59 -1.75
CA ILE A 122 -11.63 22.37 -2.84
C ILE A 122 -12.42 23.69 -2.96
N PRO A 123 -12.38 24.40 -4.11
CA PRO A 123 -13.23 25.55 -4.32
C PRO A 123 -14.68 25.08 -4.15
N LYS A 124 -15.40 25.63 -3.17
CA LYS A 124 -16.83 25.37 -3.03
C LYS A 124 -17.48 25.72 -4.36
N ALA A 125 -18.15 24.76 -4.99
CA ALA A 125 -19.02 25.04 -6.13
C ALA A 125 -20.15 25.97 -5.62
N GLU A 126 -19.94 27.26 -5.76
CA GLU A 126 -20.89 28.28 -5.36
C GLU A 126 -22.06 28.27 -6.36
N LYS A 127 -23.14 27.62 -5.94
CA LYS A 127 -24.53 28.05 -6.12
C LYS A 127 -24.93 28.55 -7.52
N SER A 128 -24.95 27.67 -8.53
CA SER A 128 -25.47 28.00 -9.87
C SER A 128 -26.93 27.56 -10.10
N TYR A 129 -27.79 27.63 -9.07
CA TYR A 129 -29.21 27.21 -9.14
C TYR A 129 -30.23 28.36 -8.91
N ASP A 130 -29.80 29.63 -8.83
CA ASP A 130 -30.68 30.80 -8.71
C ASP A 130 -30.90 31.54 -10.06
N LEU A 131 -30.83 30.83 -11.20
CA LEU A 131 -31.05 31.39 -12.54
C LEU A 131 -32.21 30.71 -13.29
N ARG A 132 -33.31 30.48 -12.59
CA ARG A 132 -34.63 30.24 -13.19
C ARG A 132 -35.67 31.07 -12.45
N LEU A 133 -35.57 32.39 -12.60
CA LEU A 133 -36.71 33.29 -12.52
C LEU A 133 -37.22 33.52 -13.95
#